data_AF-A0A0Q9U440-F1
#
_entry.id   AF-A0A0Q9U440-F1
#
_cell.length_a   1.000
_cell.length_b   1.000
_cell.length_c   1.000
_cell.angle_alpha   90.00
_cell.angle_beta   90.00
_cell.angle_gamma   90.00
#
_symmetry.space_group_name_H-M   'P 1'
#
loop_
_entity.id
_entity.type
_entity.pdbx_description
1 polymer ?
#
loop_
_entity_poly.entity_id
_entity_poly.type
_entity_poly.pdbx_seq_one_letter_code
_entity_poly.pdbx_strand_id
1 'polypeptide(L)'
;MAPRGSVETAPVGLRLDDRDNALNAIRLLLAVFVVVDHSYKAATGVPGPWAHMGDFAVEGFFAISGYLIAGSRGRMAMRPFLWRRGLRLMPAYWALLLFTAFVVAPLSTLLTRSTYDWASGAGYVVHNSLLFTTQMGIGGTPSGVPYSGLWNASTWSLPFEAAAYVMFGLLLAMPGFGRRAAAAVCAALTVASVVVSAAGGGPGVSLDLTRLWTFFAAGVLLWFLRERLPMSKVAGAAAGGVVVATLLLDRSLYLAIAPVPVTFLLLWLGARLPVRIGARNDISYGVYLFAFPLQQLMAVGRVPEAVGLEWFAVISVAVTVPVAWASWLIVERPSMRLRRLVPASGPPSPVGPVEAVAPAQ
;
A
#
# COMPACT_ATOMS: atom_id res chain seq x y z
N MET A 1 -35.76 -17.16 12.96
CA MET A 1 -35.17 -16.41 11.83
C MET A 1 -35.10 -14.94 12.25
N ALA A 2 -33.96 -14.50 12.80
CA ALA A 2 -33.81 -13.13 13.31
C ALA A 2 -33.80 -12.13 12.14
N PRO A 3 -34.40 -10.94 12.28
CA PRO A 3 -34.60 -10.02 11.17
C PRO A 3 -33.25 -9.45 10.69
N ARG A 4 -33.05 -9.41 9.37
CA ARG A 4 -31.86 -8.87 8.68
C ARG A 4 -31.64 -7.35 8.86
N GLY A 5 -32.36 -6.69 9.77
CA GLY A 5 -32.40 -5.23 9.92
C GLY A 5 -31.27 -4.60 10.74
N SER A 6 -30.52 -5.36 11.56
CA SER A 6 -29.48 -4.78 12.44
C SER A 6 -28.08 -4.67 11.83
N VAL A 7 -27.82 -5.33 10.69
CA VAL A 7 -26.48 -5.42 10.09
C VAL A 7 -26.21 -4.30 9.08
N GLU A 8 -27.26 -3.72 8.47
CA GLU A 8 -27.09 -2.65 7.46
C GLU A 8 -26.68 -1.30 8.06
N THR A 9 -27.06 -1.02 9.31
CA THR A 9 -26.77 0.23 10.02
C THR A 9 -25.56 0.12 10.95
N ALA A 10 -25.00 -1.09 11.12
CA ALA A 10 -23.83 -1.32 11.95
C ALA A 10 -22.67 -0.41 11.55
N PRO A 11 -21.90 0.16 12.49
CA PRO A 11 -20.76 1.02 12.18
C PRO A 11 -19.74 0.35 11.25
N VAL A 12 -19.00 1.16 10.48
CA VAL A 12 -17.97 0.68 9.52
C VAL A 12 -17.05 -0.35 10.19
N GLY A 13 -16.60 -0.08 11.41
CA GLY A 13 -15.68 -0.96 12.14
C GLY A 13 -16.21 -2.38 12.34
N LEU A 14 -17.47 -2.51 12.75
CA LEU A 14 -18.09 -3.81 13.01
C LEU A 14 -18.19 -4.64 11.73
N ARG A 15 -18.48 -4.00 10.59
CA ARG A 15 -18.57 -4.67 9.28
C ARG A 15 -17.21 -5.10 8.75
N LEU A 16 -16.15 -4.36 9.07
CA LEU A 16 -14.78 -4.71 8.67
C LEU A 16 -14.13 -5.78 9.56
N ASP A 17 -14.66 -6.00 10.77
CA ASP A 17 -14.23 -7.11 11.63
C ASP A 17 -14.74 -8.48 11.11
N ASP A 18 -15.79 -8.47 10.28
CA ASP A 18 -16.18 -9.65 9.50
C ASP A 18 -15.13 -9.95 8.42
N ARG A 19 -14.88 -11.24 8.17
CA ARG A 19 -14.03 -11.71 7.07
C ARG A 19 -14.67 -11.49 5.70
N ASP A 20 -15.97 -11.21 5.65
CA ASP A 20 -16.71 -10.93 4.42
C ASP A 20 -16.76 -9.41 4.12
N ASN A 21 -15.60 -8.82 3.82
CA ASN A 21 -15.50 -7.42 3.42
C ASN A 21 -14.66 -7.23 2.13
N ALA A 22 -14.80 -6.06 1.51
CA ALA A 22 -14.20 -5.75 0.22
C ALA A 22 -12.82 -5.08 0.30
N LEU A 23 -12.16 -5.02 1.47
CA LEU A 23 -10.87 -4.33 1.60
C LEU A 23 -9.79 -4.91 0.68
N ASN A 24 -9.75 -6.23 0.49
CA ASN A 24 -8.79 -6.85 -0.43
C ASN A 24 -9.08 -6.49 -1.89
N ALA A 25 -10.36 -6.35 -2.26
CA ALA A 25 -10.75 -5.91 -3.60
C ALA A 25 -10.33 -4.45 -3.84
N ILE A 26 -10.51 -3.58 -2.83
CA ILE A 26 -10.05 -2.19 -2.90
C ILE A 26 -8.54 -2.13 -3.02
N ARG A 27 -7.79 -2.88 -2.21
CA ARG A 27 -6.33 -2.97 -2.33
C ARG A 27 -5.88 -3.42 -3.72
N LEU A 28 -6.57 -4.40 -4.31
CA LEU A 28 -6.29 -4.84 -5.68
C LEU A 28 -6.58 -3.74 -6.70
N LEU A 29 -7.68 -2.99 -6.54
CA LEU A 29 -7.98 -1.83 -7.38
C LEU A 29 -6.90 -0.75 -7.29
N LEU A 30 -6.43 -0.43 -6.07
CA LEU A 30 -5.32 0.50 -5.86
C LEU A 30 -4.04 -0.02 -6.54
N ALA A 31 -3.76 -1.33 -6.47
CA ALA A 31 -2.62 -1.91 -7.18
C ALA A 31 -2.73 -1.69 -8.70
N VAL A 32 -3.92 -1.92 -9.27
CA VAL A 32 -4.19 -1.69 -10.69
C VAL A 32 -4.02 -0.21 -11.06
N PHE A 33 -4.46 0.72 -10.23
CA PHE A 33 -4.22 2.15 -10.45
C PHE A 33 -2.73 2.48 -10.54
N VAL A 34 -1.89 1.89 -9.67
CA VAL A 34 -0.43 2.02 -9.76
C VAL A 34 0.09 1.43 -11.08
N VAL A 35 -0.37 0.24 -11.48
CA VAL A 35 0.04 -0.38 -12.75
C VAL A 35 -0.28 0.53 -13.95
N VAL A 36 -1.48 1.11 -13.98
CA VAL A 36 -1.92 1.98 -15.08
C VAL A 36 -1.06 3.26 -15.14
N ASP A 37 -0.84 3.95 -14.02
CA ASP A 37 0.06 5.12 -13.98
C ASP A 37 1.49 4.75 -14.43
N HIS A 38 2.02 3.66 -13.90
CA HIS A 38 3.36 3.19 -14.23
C HIS A 38 3.51 2.73 -15.68
N SER A 39 2.43 2.28 -16.33
CA SER A 39 2.47 1.93 -17.76
C SER A 39 2.83 3.16 -18.60
N TYR A 40 2.29 4.32 -18.25
CA TYR A 40 2.65 5.57 -18.93
C TYR A 40 4.11 5.95 -18.69
N LYS A 41 4.56 5.89 -17.43
CA LYS A 41 5.96 6.19 -17.06
C LYS A 41 6.96 5.28 -17.76
N ALA A 42 6.70 3.97 -17.81
CA ALA A 42 7.56 3.01 -18.50
C ALA A 42 7.61 3.27 -20.01
N ALA A 43 6.47 3.63 -20.62
CA ALA A 43 6.37 3.87 -22.05
C ALA A 43 6.89 5.24 -22.52
N THR A 44 6.98 6.24 -21.63
CA THR A 44 7.29 7.64 -22.04
C THR A 44 8.45 8.27 -21.27
N GLY A 45 8.85 7.70 -20.13
CA GLY A 45 9.88 8.25 -19.26
C GLY A 45 9.39 9.40 -18.36
N VAL A 46 8.17 9.88 -18.53
CA VAL A 46 7.62 11.02 -17.78
C VAL A 46 6.29 10.67 -17.09
N PRO A 47 5.87 11.43 -16.06
CA PRO A 47 4.55 11.23 -15.45
C PRO A 47 3.42 11.39 -16.47
N GLY A 48 2.41 10.52 -16.39
CA GLY A 48 1.23 10.57 -17.24
C GLY A 48 0.10 11.45 -16.71
N PRO A 49 -0.99 11.61 -17.48
CA PRO A 49 -2.17 12.37 -17.05
C PRO A 49 -2.84 11.77 -15.80
N TRP A 50 -2.53 10.51 -15.48
CA TRP A 50 -3.06 9.78 -14.33
C TRP A 50 -2.06 9.69 -13.15
N ALA A 51 -1.01 10.52 -13.11
CA ALA A 51 -0.01 10.49 -12.04
C ALA A 51 -0.62 10.64 -10.64
N HIS A 52 -1.61 11.52 -10.50
CA HIS A 52 -2.36 11.70 -9.25
C HIS A 52 -3.13 10.44 -8.81
N MET A 53 -3.52 9.58 -9.76
CA MET A 53 -4.17 8.30 -9.46
C MET A 53 -3.20 7.30 -8.83
N GLY A 54 -1.95 7.26 -9.30
CA GLY A 54 -0.87 6.46 -8.71
C GLY A 54 -0.52 6.94 -7.29
N ASP A 55 -0.36 8.25 -7.10
CA ASP A 55 -0.14 8.86 -5.77
C ASP A 55 -1.28 8.51 -4.80
N PHE A 56 -2.52 8.74 -5.21
CA PHE A 56 -3.72 8.39 -4.43
C PHE A 56 -3.75 6.91 -4.06
N ALA A 57 -3.34 6.03 -4.98
CA ALA A 57 -3.33 4.60 -4.73
C ALA A 57 -2.35 4.21 -3.62
N VAL A 58 -1.14 4.77 -3.63
CA VAL A 58 -0.14 4.54 -2.58
C VAL A 58 -0.61 5.12 -1.25
N GLU A 59 -1.18 6.32 -1.24
CA GLU A 59 -1.78 6.93 -0.04
C GLU A 59 -2.91 6.06 0.52
N GLY A 60 -3.75 5.49 -0.35
CA GLY A 60 -4.80 4.54 0.00
C GLY A 60 -4.27 3.24 0.61
N PHE A 61 -3.15 2.70 0.11
CA PHE A 61 -2.47 1.56 0.73
C PHE A 61 -2.04 1.89 2.17
N PHE A 62 -1.42 3.06 2.39
CA PHE A 62 -0.99 3.48 3.73
C PHE A 62 -2.18 3.70 4.67
N ALA A 63 -3.26 4.33 4.19
CA ALA A 63 -4.50 4.52 4.94
C ALA A 63 -5.11 3.19 5.41
N ILE A 64 -5.30 2.23 4.51
CA ILE A 64 -5.84 0.90 4.84
C ILE A 64 -4.87 0.15 5.76
N SER A 65 -3.57 0.19 5.47
CA SER A 65 -2.54 -0.44 6.29
C SER A 65 -2.57 0.09 7.73
N GLY A 66 -2.66 1.41 7.95
CA GLY A 66 -2.77 1.98 9.29
C GLY A 66 -3.93 1.43 10.11
N TYR A 67 -5.11 1.34 9.51
CA TYR A 67 -6.30 0.77 10.16
C TYR A 67 -6.12 -0.71 10.53
N LEU A 68 -5.64 -1.52 9.59
CA LEU A 68 -5.44 -2.96 9.79
C LEU A 68 -4.33 -3.26 10.81
N ILE A 69 -3.29 -2.42 10.83
CA ILE A 69 -2.14 -2.56 11.74
C ILE A 69 -2.55 -2.23 13.17
N ALA A 70 -3.34 -1.18 13.38
CA ALA A 70 -3.89 -0.85 14.69
C ALA A 70 -4.71 -2.02 15.25
N GLY A 71 -5.61 -2.59 14.44
CA GLY A 71 -6.38 -3.78 14.83
C GLY A 71 -5.53 -5.02 15.07
N SER A 72 -4.50 -5.26 14.26
CA SER A 72 -3.59 -6.39 14.47
C SER A 72 -2.82 -6.22 15.78
N ARG A 73 -2.19 -5.07 16.01
CA ARG A 73 -1.33 -4.84 17.19
C ARG A 73 -2.10 -4.86 18.51
N GLY A 74 -3.36 -4.42 18.50
CA GLY A 74 -4.24 -4.49 19.68
C GLY A 74 -4.50 -5.90 20.20
N ARG A 75 -4.24 -6.95 19.42
CA ARG A 75 -4.53 -8.36 19.77
C ARG A 75 -3.28 -9.24 19.96
N MET A 76 -2.07 -8.66 19.91
CA MET A 76 -0.83 -9.44 19.97
C MET A 76 0.36 -8.61 20.41
N ALA A 77 1.32 -9.23 21.10
CA ALA A 77 2.59 -8.63 21.47
C ALA A 77 3.44 -8.20 20.24
N MET A 78 4.45 -7.35 20.48
CA MET A 78 5.31 -6.78 19.43
C MET A 78 5.97 -7.84 18.55
N ARG A 79 6.56 -8.89 19.16
CA ARG A 79 7.29 -9.94 18.43
C ARG A 79 6.40 -10.70 17.42
N PRO A 80 5.25 -11.30 17.81
CA PRO A 80 4.35 -11.95 16.84
C PRO A 80 3.75 -10.95 15.84
N PHE A 81 3.57 -9.68 16.21
CA PHE A 81 3.15 -8.64 15.29
C PHE A 81 4.19 -8.41 14.19
N LEU A 82 5.43 -8.05 14.53
CA LEU A 82 6.50 -7.81 13.55
C LEU A 82 6.78 -9.04 12.70
N TRP A 83 6.76 -10.24 13.30
CA TRP A 83 6.89 -11.50 12.56
C TRP A 83 5.87 -11.62 11.42
N ARG A 84 4.59 -11.32 11.71
CA ARG A 84 3.52 -11.39 10.70
C ARG A 84 3.61 -10.30 9.65
N ARG A 85 4.23 -9.16 9.95
CA ARG A 85 4.48 -8.09 8.97
C ARG A 85 5.66 -8.44 8.08
N GLY A 86 6.74 -8.96 8.66
CA GLY A 86 7.89 -9.49 7.93
C GLY A 86 7.47 -10.58 6.94
N LEU A 87 6.67 -11.56 7.38
CA LEU A 87 6.14 -12.61 6.49
C LEU A 87 5.21 -12.10 5.38
N ARG A 88 4.61 -10.91 5.55
CA ARG A 88 3.75 -10.29 4.53
C ARG A 88 4.56 -9.56 3.47
N LEU A 89 5.65 -8.89 3.86
CA LEU A 89 6.46 -8.04 2.98
C LEU A 89 7.65 -8.76 2.35
N MET A 90 8.51 -9.36 3.18
CA MET A 90 9.87 -9.75 2.77
C MET A 90 9.91 -10.92 1.76
N PRO A 91 9.14 -12.02 1.92
CA PRO A 91 9.26 -13.15 1.01
C PRO A 91 8.93 -12.80 -0.44
N ALA A 92 7.82 -12.09 -0.68
CA ALA A 92 7.45 -11.65 -2.02
C ALA A 92 8.41 -10.59 -2.57
N TYR A 93 8.95 -9.72 -1.72
CA TYR A 93 9.98 -8.75 -2.11
C TYR A 93 11.28 -9.44 -2.55
N TRP A 94 11.76 -10.45 -1.82
CA TRP A 94 12.92 -11.23 -2.25
C TRP A 94 12.66 -12.01 -3.53
N ALA A 95 11.47 -12.60 -3.68
CA ALA A 95 11.07 -13.23 -4.93
C ALA A 95 11.08 -12.24 -6.11
N LEU A 96 10.62 -11.01 -5.90
CA LEU A 96 10.72 -9.93 -6.88
C LEU A 96 12.17 -9.61 -7.25
N LEU A 97 13.08 -9.49 -6.27
CA LEU A 97 14.50 -9.21 -6.55
C LEU A 97 15.12 -10.33 -7.39
N LEU A 98 14.89 -11.59 -7.00
CA LEU A 98 15.35 -12.76 -7.74
C LEU A 98 14.76 -12.82 -9.14
N PHE A 99 13.44 -12.59 -9.27
CA PHE A 99 12.77 -12.57 -10.56
C PHE A 99 13.32 -11.47 -11.47
N THR A 100 13.54 -10.28 -10.94
CA THR A 100 14.11 -9.16 -11.71
C THR A 100 15.52 -9.48 -12.18
N ALA A 101 16.38 -9.95 -11.26
CA ALA A 101 17.79 -10.19 -11.55
C ALA A 101 18.05 -11.46 -12.37
N PHE A 102 17.25 -12.50 -12.26
CA PHE A 102 17.56 -13.79 -12.89
C PHE A 102 16.56 -14.20 -13.98
N VAL A 103 15.52 -13.41 -14.20
CA VAL A 103 14.54 -13.64 -15.28
C VAL A 103 14.40 -12.39 -16.15
N VAL A 104 13.94 -11.28 -15.57
CA VAL A 104 13.57 -10.08 -16.35
C VAL A 104 14.79 -9.43 -17.00
N ALA A 105 15.84 -9.14 -16.24
CA ALA A 105 17.01 -8.46 -16.76
C ALA A 105 17.78 -9.31 -17.79
N PRO A 106 18.03 -10.62 -17.59
CA PRO A 106 18.61 -11.46 -18.63
C PRO A 106 17.77 -11.54 -19.91
N LEU A 107 16.44 -11.65 -19.80
CA LEU A 107 15.56 -11.62 -20.98
C LEU A 107 15.69 -10.29 -21.73
N SER A 108 15.82 -9.17 -21.02
CA SER A 108 16.02 -7.87 -21.67
C SER A 108 17.32 -7.81 -22.46
N THR A 109 18.41 -8.41 -21.97
CA THR A 109 19.69 -8.44 -22.69
C THR A 109 19.64 -9.33 -23.94
N LEU A 110 18.80 -10.37 -23.94
CA LEU A 110 18.54 -11.17 -25.15
C LEU A 110 17.81 -10.33 -26.21
N LEU A 111 16.84 -9.49 -25.80
CA LEU A 111 16.11 -8.61 -26.70
C LEU A 111 17.00 -7.49 -27.27
N THR A 112 17.88 -6.91 -26.46
CA THR A 112 18.80 -5.84 -26.89
C THR A 112 20.11 -6.35 -27.50
N ARG A 113 20.32 -7.67 -27.53
CA ARG A 113 21.57 -8.33 -27.99
C ARG A 113 22.82 -7.86 -27.24
N SER A 114 22.67 -7.58 -25.94
CA SER A 114 23.79 -7.23 -25.05
C SER A 114 24.21 -8.42 -24.18
N THR A 115 25.37 -8.31 -23.53
CA THR A 115 25.81 -9.29 -22.52
C THR A 115 25.14 -9.01 -21.19
N TYR A 116 24.81 -10.07 -20.44
CA TYR A 116 24.29 -9.95 -19.08
C TYR A 116 25.41 -9.99 -18.04
N ASP A 117 25.41 -9.05 -17.10
CA ASP A 117 26.35 -9.01 -15.98
C ASP A 117 25.76 -9.75 -14.76
N TRP A 118 26.18 -11.00 -14.60
CA TRP A 118 25.76 -11.86 -13.49
C TRP A 118 26.21 -11.34 -12.12
N ALA A 119 27.37 -10.68 -12.03
CA ALA A 119 27.88 -10.13 -10.78
C ALA A 119 27.02 -8.94 -10.35
N SER A 120 26.68 -8.05 -11.29
CA SER A 120 25.74 -6.96 -11.03
C SER A 120 24.33 -7.48 -10.69
N GLY A 121 23.88 -8.56 -11.32
CA GLY A 121 22.62 -9.23 -11.00
C GLY A 121 22.57 -9.76 -9.57
N ALA A 122 23.62 -10.44 -9.12
CA ALA A 122 23.75 -10.86 -7.73
C ALA A 122 23.82 -9.66 -6.77
N GLY A 123 24.56 -8.61 -7.15
CA GLY A 123 24.64 -7.35 -6.42
C GLY A 123 23.26 -6.70 -6.23
N TYR A 124 22.41 -6.69 -7.25
CA TYR A 124 21.06 -6.13 -7.17
C TYR A 124 20.22 -6.80 -6.09
N VAL A 125 20.34 -8.12 -5.94
CA VAL A 125 19.62 -8.86 -4.91
C VAL A 125 20.17 -8.53 -3.52
N VAL A 126 21.50 -8.52 -3.35
CA VAL A 126 22.15 -8.28 -2.06
C VAL A 126 21.94 -6.85 -1.58
N HIS A 127 22.26 -5.87 -2.42
CA HIS A 127 22.23 -4.44 -2.10
C HIS A 127 20.81 -3.94 -1.81
N ASN A 128 19.79 -4.55 -2.41
CA ASN A 128 18.39 -4.17 -2.19
C ASN A 128 17.66 -5.06 -1.16
N SER A 129 18.31 -6.08 -0.59
CA SER A 129 17.66 -7.11 0.23
C SER A 129 16.88 -6.62 1.46
N LEU A 130 17.21 -5.41 1.95
CA LEU A 130 16.62 -4.77 3.13
C LEU A 130 15.61 -3.66 2.78
N LEU A 131 14.90 -3.77 1.65
CA LEU A 131 13.88 -2.84 1.13
C LEU A 131 14.41 -1.48 0.64
N PHE A 132 15.56 -1.02 1.12
CA PHE A 132 16.22 0.17 0.60
C PHE A 132 16.82 -0.13 -0.77
N THR A 133 16.28 0.52 -1.81
CA THR A 133 16.78 0.36 -3.18
C THR A 133 18.05 1.20 -3.33
N THR A 134 19.21 0.57 -3.17
CA THR A 134 20.53 1.20 -3.30
C THR A 134 21.14 0.93 -4.68
N GLN A 135 20.72 -0.14 -5.35
CA GLN A 135 21.07 -0.46 -6.73
C GLN A 135 19.82 -0.41 -7.61
N MET A 136 19.72 0.58 -8.49
CA MET A 136 18.52 0.82 -9.32
C MET A 136 18.46 -0.09 -10.56
N GLY A 137 19.61 -0.31 -11.20
CA GLY A 137 19.76 -1.07 -12.45
C GLY A 137 20.72 -2.25 -12.31
N ILE A 138 20.89 -3.03 -13.38
CA ILE A 138 21.78 -4.19 -13.42
C ILE A 138 22.68 -4.10 -14.64
N GLY A 139 23.99 -3.92 -14.46
CA GLY A 139 24.95 -3.85 -15.57
C GLY A 139 24.56 -2.82 -16.65
N GLY A 140 23.99 -1.68 -16.25
CA GLY A 140 23.49 -0.65 -17.17
C GLY A 140 22.09 -0.90 -17.76
N THR A 141 21.40 -1.98 -17.37
CA THR A 141 20.02 -2.30 -17.77
C THR A 141 18.99 -1.81 -16.74
N PRO A 142 17.73 -1.52 -17.14
CA PRO A 142 17.21 -1.56 -18.51
C PRO A 142 17.79 -0.43 -19.37
N SER A 143 18.09 -0.73 -20.63
CA SER A 143 18.67 0.20 -21.60
C SER A 143 17.80 0.28 -22.86
N GLY A 144 17.93 1.37 -23.62
CA GLY A 144 17.15 1.56 -24.85
C GLY A 144 15.65 1.80 -24.63
N VAL A 145 15.24 2.13 -23.39
CA VAL A 145 13.86 2.44 -23.01
C VAL A 145 13.75 3.85 -22.43
N PRO A 146 12.57 4.49 -22.50
CA PRO A 146 12.37 5.84 -21.99
C PRO A 146 12.69 6.00 -20.49
N TYR A 147 12.37 4.99 -19.68
CA TYR A 147 12.70 4.96 -18.25
C TYR A 147 13.94 4.10 -17.99
N SER A 148 15.12 4.52 -18.45
CA SER A 148 16.35 3.72 -18.37
C SER A 148 16.95 3.61 -16.96
N GLY A 149 17.70 2.53 -16.69
CA GLY A 149 18.55 2.40 -15.50
C GLY A 149 17.84 2.08 -14.17
N LEU A 150 16.51 2.00 -14.15
CA LEU A 150 15.72 1.59 -12.99
C LEU A 150 14.82 0.40 -13.33
N TRP A 151 15.04 -0.74 -12.68
CA TRP A 151 14.22 -1.93 -12.92
C TRP A 151 12.86 -1.91 -12.22
N ASN A 152 12.75 -1.23 -11.08
CA ASN A 152 11.49 -1.19 -10.34
C ASN A 152 11.28 0.16 -9.66
N ALA A 153 10.38 0.98 -10.21
CA ALA A 153 9.97 2.21 -9.55
C ALA A 153 9.11 1.92 -8.31
N SER A 154 8.25 0.90 -8.33
CA SER A 154 7.28 0.64 -7.26
C SER A 154 7.89 0.35 -5.89
N THR A 155 9.16 -0.03 -5.77
CA THR A 155 9.76 -0.40 -4.47
C THR A 155 10.00 0.80 -3.55
N TRP A 156 9.93 2.03 -4.06
CA TRP A 156 10.24 3.26 -3.31
C TRP A 156 9.42 3.42 -2.01
N SER A 157 8.18 2.95 -1.99
CA SER A 157 7.26 3.14 -0.85
C SER A 157 7.47 2.12 0.28
N LEU A 158 8.12 0.98 -0.01
CA LEU A 158 8.22 -0.15 0.93
C LEU A 158 9.04 0.16 2.20
N PRO A 159 10.18 0.90 2.13
CA PRO A 159 10.89 1.33 3.34
C PRO A 159 10.00 2.15 4.27
N PHE A 160 9.18 3.05 3.72
CA PHE A 160 8.26 3.87 4.51
C PHE A 160 7.17 3.01 5.17
N GLU A 161 6.65 1.99 4.49
CA GLU A 161 5.66 1.07 5.05
C GLU A 161 6.26 0.21 6.17
N ALA A 162 7.44 -0.38 5.95
CA ALA A 162 8.13 -1.17 6.96
C ALA A 162 8.48 -0.34 8.20
N ALA A 163 8.96 0.90 8.01
CA ALA A 163 9.24 1.81 9.10
C ALA A 163 7.95 2.23 9.85
N ALA A 164 6.85 2.48 9.13
CA ALA A 164 5.55 2.77 9.75
C ALA A 164 5.06 1.59 10.60
N TYR A 165 5.23 0.34 10.15
CA TYR A 165 4.87 -0.84 10.94
C TYR A 165 5.61 -0.89 12.28
N VAL A 166 6.91 -0.60 12.29
CA VAL A 166 7.71 -0.57 13.52
C VAL A 166 7.27 0.60 14.39
N MET A 167 7.25 1.82 13.85
CA MET A 167 6.98 3.03 14.62
C MET A 167 5.55 3.05 15.21
N PHE A 168 4.53 2.82 14.39
CA PHE A 168 3.16 2.77 14.91
C PHE A 168 2.92 1.52 15.77
N GLY A 169 3.60 0.41 15.49
CA GLY A 169 3.59 -0.76 16.36
C GLY A 169 4.11 -0.46 17.77
N LEU A 170 5.14 0.40 17.88
CA LEU A 170 5.69 0.88 19.15
C LEU A 170 4.78 1.89 19.82
N LEU A 171 4.26 2.87 19.07
CA LEU A 171 3.29 3.84 19.59
C LEU A 171 2.07 3.13 20.19
N LEU A 172 1.48 2.19 19.47
CA LEU A 172 0.35 1.37 19.93
C LEU A 172 0.68 0.44 21.11
N ALA A 173 1.96 0.26 21.46
CA ALA A 173 2.38 -0.47 22.64
C ALA A 173 2.40 0.40 23.91
N MET A 174 2.35 1.73 23.77
CA MET A 174 2.45 2.66 24.90
C MET A 174 1.11 2.75 25.65
N PRO A 175 1.07 2.63 26.99
CA PRO A 175 -0.17 2.63 27.78
C PRO A 175 -1.08 3.88 27.62
N GLY A 176 -0.54 5.00 27.15
CA GLY A 176 -1.30 6.24 26.91
C GLY A 176 -1.70 6.47 25.45
N PHE A 177 -1.32 5.59 24.53
CA PHE A 177 -1.58 5.80 23.10
C PHE A 177 -2.99 5.34 22.74
N GLY A 178 -3.95 6.27 22.89
CA GLY A 178 -5.34 6.10 22.48
C GLY A 178 -5.76 7.10 21.38
N ARG A 179 -7.07 7.28 21.22
CA ARG A 179 -7.69 8.19 20.23
C ARG A 179 -7.07 9.59 20.21
N ARG A 180 -6.85 10.21 21.38
CA ARG A 180 -6.33 11.59 21.47
C ARG A 180 -4.87 11.67 20.97
N ALA A 181 -4.04 10.72 21.37
CA ALA A 181 -2.65 10.64 20.90
C ALA A 181 -2.57 10.34 19.40
N ALA A 182 -3.39 9.42 18.90
CA ALA A 182 -3.49 9.14 17.46
C ALA A 182 -3.95 10.37 16.66
N ALA A 183 -4.91 11.14 17.18
CA ALA A 183 -5.36 12.39 16.56
C ALA A 183 -4.24 13.44 16.54
N ALA A 184 -3.51 13.60 17.65
CA ALA A 184 -2.37 14.51 17.73
C ALA A 184 -1.25 14.12 16.75
N VAL A 185 -0.91 12.84 16.64
CA VAL A 185 0.08 12.35 15.66
C VAL A 185 -0.39 12.58 14.22
N CYS A 186 -1.65 12.27 13.92
CA CYS A 186 -2.22 12.52 12.60
C CYS A 186 -2.18 14.01 12.25
N ALA A 187 -2.57 14.88 13.18
CA ALA A 187 -2.53 16.34 12.98
C ALA A 187 -1.09 16.85 12.83
N ALA A 188 -0.15 16.40 13.66
CA ALA A 188 1.25 16.80 13.58
C ALA A 188 1.88 16.40 12.24
N LEU A 189 1.63 15.18 11.77
CA LEU A 189 2.11 14.72 10.46
C LEU A 189 1.45 15.49 9.31
N THR A 190 0.14 15.80 9.42
CA THR A 190 -0.57 16.63 8.45
C THR A 190 0.06 18.02 8.32
N VAL A 191 0.30 18.69 9.46
CA VAL A 191 0.97 19.99 9.50
C VAL A 191 2.38 19.89 8.92
N ALA A 192 3.14 18.86 9.28
CA ALA A 192 4.47 18.63 8.72
C ALA A 192 4.43 18.45 7.19
N SER A 193 3.47 17.70 6.65
CA SER A 193 3.30 17.53 5.20
C SER A 193 2.99 18.85 4.49
N VAL A 194 2.10 19.66 5.05
CA VAL A 194 1.77 20.98 4.48
C VAL A 194 2.99 21.90 4.51
N VAL A 195 3.69 21.98 5.64
CA VAL A 195 4.88 22.82 5.80
C VAL A 195 6.00 22.40 4.85
N VAL A 196 6.33 21.10 4.80
CA VAL A 196 7.37 20.58 3.91
C VAL A 196 7.00 20.79 2.44
N SER A 197 5.72 20.61 2.09
CA SER A 197 5.24 20.89 0.73
C SER A 197 5.36 22.38 0.37
N ALA A 198 4.94 23.28 1.27
CA ALA A 198 4.98 24.72 1.06
C ALA A 198 6.41 25.27 0.99
N ALA A 199 7.34 24.68 1.73
CA ALA A 199 8.76 25.04 1.71
C ALA A 199 9.51 24.54 0.46
N GLY A 200 8.87 23.74 -0.40
CA GLY A 200 9.53 23.09 -1.54
C GLY A 200 10.49 21.96 -1.12
N GLY A 201 10.31 21.42 0.09
CA GLY A 201 11.23 20.48 0.74
C GLY A 201 11.76 21.02 2.08
N GLY A 202 12.30 20.14 2.91
CA GLY A 202 12.90 20.51 4.21
C GLY A 202 14.22 19.78 4.47
N PRO A 203 15.13 20.33 5.29
CA PRO A 203 16.36 19.64 5.67
C PRO A 203 16.04 18.35 6.44
N GLY A 204 16.43 17.20 5.89
CA GLY A 204 16.38 15.90 6.57
C GLY A 204 15.00 15.23 6.69
N VAL A 205 13.91 15.82 6.20
CA VAL A 205 12.57 15.21 6.19
C VAL A 205 11.96 15.27 4.79
N SER A 206 11.71 14.11 4.19
CA SER A 206 11.08 14.05 2.86
C SER A 206 9.57 14.28 2.93
N LEU A 207 9.02 14.92 1.90
CA LEU A 207 7.57 15.06 1.74
C LEU A 207 6.89 13.69 1.72
N ASP A 208 7.51 12.70 1.06
CA ASP A 208 7.00 11.33 1.00
C ASP A 208 6.82 10.70 2.38
N LEU A 209 7.77 10.88 3.29
CA LEU A 209 7.65 10.35 4.65
C LEU A 209 6.43 10.94 5.36
N THR A 210 6.37 12.27 5.43
CA THR A 210 5.29 12.95 6.16
C THR A 210 3.94 12.65 5.53
N ARG A 211 3.85 12.69 4.19
CA ARG A 211 2.64 12.42 3.42
C ARG A 211 2.13 11.01 3.70
N LEU A 212 2.93 9.99 3.42
CA LEU A 212 2.52 8.59 3.57
C LEU A 212 2.20 8.24 5.02
N TRP A 213 2.98 8.73 5.97
CA TRP A 213 2.72 8.47 7.39
C TRP A 213 1.50 9.21 7.91
N THR A 214 1.11 10.34 7.33
CA THR A 214 -0.15 11.02 7.66
C THR A 214 -1.35 10.14 7.29
N PHE A 215 -1.37 9.57 6.08
CA PHE A 215 -2.43 8.64 5.68
C PHE A 215 -2.44 7.40 6.56
N PHE A 216 -1.27 6.86 6.91
CA PHE A 216 -1.16 5.75 7.87
C PHE A 216 -1.72 6.12 9.25
N ALA A 217 -1.38 7.30 9.77
CA ALA A 217 -1.88 7.82 11.04
C ALA A 217 -3.39 8.01 11.02
N ALA A 218 -3.95 8.48 9.90
CA ALA A 218 -5.40 8.56 9.70
C ALA A 218 -6.03 7.17 9.81
N GLY A 219 -5.46 6.15 9.17
CA GLY A 219 -5.85 4.75 9.35
C GLY A 219 -5.91 4.32 10.83
N VAL A 220 -4.84 4.59 11.58
CA VAL A 220 -4.74 4.27 13.01
C VAL A 220 -5.79 5.03 13.83
N LEU A 221 -5.98 6.33 13.54
CA LEU A 221 -7.00 7.16 14.19
C LEU A 221 -8.42 6.61 13.95
N LEU A 222 -8.75 6.27 12.70
CA LEU A 222 -10.05 5.72 12.35
C LEU A 222 -10.27 4.34 12.98
N TRP A 223 -9.23 3.58 13.26
CA TRP A 223 -9.35 2.34 14.02
C TRP A 223 -9.82 2.58 15.47
N PHE A 224 -9.35 3.64 16.14
CA PHE A 224 -9.89 4.03 17.46
C PHE A 224 -11.33 4.55 17.41
N LEU A 225 -11.75 5.07 16.26
CA LEU A 225 -13.10 5.61 16.02
C LEU A 225 -14.05 4.60 15.38
N ARG A 226 -13.60 3.37 15.10
CA ARG A 226 -14.26 2.41 14.20
C ARG A 226 -15.72 2.09 14.56
N GLU A 227 -16.05 2.09 15.85
CA GLU A 227 -17.40 1.82 16.38
C GLU A 227 -18.35 3.02 16.26
N ARG A 228 -17.83 4.20 15.91
CA ARG A 228 -18.61 5.44 15.71
C ARG A 228 -18.67 5.88 14.25
N LEU A 229 -17.98 5.17 13.35
CA LEU A 229 -17.93 5.51 11.94
C LEU A 229 -19.27 5.19 11.26
N PRO A 230 -19.95 6.18 10.65
CA PRO A 230 -21.28 5.98 10.08
C PRO A 230 -21.25 5.15 8.80
N MET A 231 -22.27 4.30 8.61
CA MET A 231 -22.51 3.57 7.36
C MET A 231 -23.50 4.27 6.40
N SER A 232 -23.91 5.51 6.70
CA SER A 232 -24.85 6.24 5.85
C SER A 232 -24.24 6.55 4.48
N LYS A 233 -25.08 6.52 3.43
CA LYS A 233 -24.65 6.91 2.07
C LYS A 233 -24.23 8.38 2.00
N VAL A 234 -24.88 9.23 2.78
CA VAL A 234 -24.56 10.67 2.87
C VAL A 234 -23.15 10.89 3.40
N ALA A 235 -22.72 10.17 4.45
CA ALA A 235 -21.37 10.29 4.96
C ALA A 235 -20.32 9.83 3.94
N GLY A 236 -20.56 8.69 3.26
CA GLY A 236 -19.69 8.21 2.19
C GLY A 236 -19.59 9.20 1.02
N ALA A 237 -20.74 9.74 0.57
CA ALA A 237 -20.78 10.73 -0.50
C ALA A 237 -20.12 12.06 -0.11
N ALA A 238 -20.31 12.53 1.12
CA ALA A 238 -19.65 13.73 1.64
C ALA A 238 -18.13 13.56 1.67
N ALA A 239 -17.63 12.40 2.14
CA ALA A 239 -16.20 12.11 2.11
C ALA A 239 -15.66 12.05 0.68
N GLY A 240 -16.37 11.39 -0.24
CA GLY A 240 -16.02 11.39 -1.66
C GLY A 240 -16.00 12.79 -2.27
N GLY A 241 -16.99 13.62 -1.96
CA GLY A 241 -17.06 15.01 -2.39
C GLY A 241 -15.89 15.85 -1.88
N VAL A 242 -15.50 15.69 -0.61
CA VAL A 242 -14.32 16.35 -0.04
C VAL A 242 -13.05 15.92 -0.76
N VAL A 243 -12.86 14.62 -1.01
CA VAL A 243 -11.67 14.11 -1.72
C VAL A 243 -11.58 14.68 -3.14
N VAL A 244 -12.69 14.65 -3.89
CA VAL A 244 -12.72 15.20 -5.25
C VAL A 244 -12.50 16.71 -5.24
N ALA A 245 -13.14 17.44 -4.33
CA ALA A 245 -12.98 18.89 -4.22
C ALA A 245 -11.53 19.29 -3.93
N THR A 246 -10.87 18.63 -2.98
CA THR A 246 -9.48 18.97 -2.64
C THR A 246 -8.48 18.59 -3.73
N LEU A 247 -8.70 17.47 -4.43
CA LEU A 247 -7.91 17.10 -5.61
C LEU A 247 -8.02 18.13 -6.75
N LEU A 248 -9.19 18.76 -6.93
CA LEU A 248 -9.43 19.74 -8.00
C LEU A 248 -8.95 21.15 -7.65
N LEU A 249 -8.90 21.51 -6.36
CA LEU A 249 -8.60 22.87 -5.93
C LEU A 249 -7.09 23.13 -5.80
N ASP A 250 -6.42 22.39 -4.91
CA ASP A 250 -5.02 22.66 -4.58
C ASP A 250 -4.36 21.45 -3.90
N ARG A 251 -3.09 21.18 -4.24
CA ARG A 251 -2.33 20.07 -3.68
C ARG A 251 -2.06 20.23 -2.19
N SER A 252 -1.81 21.45 -1.71
CA SER A 252 -1.59 21.71 -0.28
C SER A 252 -2.88 21.50 0.51
N LEU A 253 -4.02 21.93 -0.04
CA LEU A 253 -5.34 21.66 0.52
C LEU A 253 -5.64 20.17 0.57
N TYR A 254 -5.30 19.42 -0.48
CA TYR A 254 -5.39 17.96 -0.48
C TYR A 254 -4.56 17.35 0.65
N LEU A 255 -3.27 17.69 0.78
CA LEU A 255 -2.42 17.18 1.85
C LEU A 255 -2.94 17.53 3.25
N ALA A 256 -3.53 18.72 3.41
CA ALA A 256 -4.07 19.19 4.68
C ALA A 256 -5.36 18.48 5.12
N ILE A 257 -6.24 18.13 4.17
CA ILE A 257 -7.61 17.69 4.48
C ILE A 257 -7.83 16.22 4.14
N ALA A 258 -7.30 15.72 3.03
CA ALA A 258 -7.63 14.42 2.45
C ALA A 258 -7.30 13.18 3.33
N PRO A 259 -6.30 13.16 4.22
CA PRO A 259 -5.95 11.92 4.93
C PRO A 259 -7.12 11.22 5.64
N VAL A 260 -7.94 11.97 6.37
CA VAL A 260 -9.10 11.42 7.10
C VAL A 260 -10.26 11.04 6.16
N PRO A 261 -10.74 11.92 5.25
CA PRO A 261 -11.78 11.60 4.28
C PRO A 261 -11.42 10.45 3.34
N VAL A 262 -10.20 10.38 2.81
CA VAL A 262 -9.73 9.28 1.95
C VAL A 262 -9.76 7.98 2.73
N THR A 263 -9.18 7.96 3.93
CA THR A 263 -9.19 6.76 4.79
C THR A 263 -10.62 6.33 5.07
N PHE A 264 -11.49 7.24 5.47
CA PHE A 264 -12.89 6.94 5.74
C PHE A 264 -13.60 6.37 4.51
N LEU A 265 -13.43 7.00 3.35
CA LEU A 265 -14.06 6.58 2.09
C LEU A 265 -13.64 5.16 1.71
N LEU A 266 -12.35 4.84 1.79
CA LEU A 266 -11.84 3.50 1.47
C LEU A 266 -12.36 2.44 2.45
N LEU A 267 -12.40 2.74 3.75
CA LEU A 267 -12.96 1.84 4.76
C LEU A 267 -14.48 1.66 4.59
N TRP A 268 -15.19 2.74 4.29
CA TRP A 268 -16.64 2.72 4.04
C TRP A 268 -16.98 1.90 2.78
N LEU A 269 -16.23 2.08 1.68
CA LEU A 269 -16.35 1.24 0.48
C LEU A 269 -16.06 -0.21 0.81
N GLY A 270 -15.02 -0.48 1.62
CA GLY A 270 -14.64 -1.83 2.03
C GLY A 270 -15.73 -2.53 2.85
N ALA A 271 -16.40 -1.79 3.71
CA ALA A 271 -17.51 -2.29 4.53
C ALA A 271 -18.82 -2.46 3.74
N ARG A 272 -19.00 -1.69 2.66
CA ARG A 272 -20.28 -1.60 1.94
C ARG A 272 -20.35 -2.42 0.67
N LEU A 273 -19.29 -2.46 -0.12
CA LEU A 273 -19.32 -3.09 -1.44
C LEU A 273 -19.49 -4.61 -1.30
N PRO A 274 -20.44 -5.22 -2.02
CA PRO A 274 -20.67 -6.67 -1.98
C PRO A 274 -19.66 -7.43 -2.86
N VAL A 275 -18.39 -7.02 -2.87
CA VAL A 275 -17.34 -7.57 -3.74
C VAL A 275 -16.40 -8.44 -2.92
N ARG A 276 -16.25 -9.71 -3.32
CA ARG A 276 -15.45 -10.72 -2.61
C ARG A 276 -14.17 -11.11 -3.35
N ILE A 277 -13.76 -10.31 -4.32
CA ILE A 277 -12.51 -10.53 -5.06
C ILE A 277 -11.35 -10.45 -4.07
N GLY A 278 -10.53 -11.50 -4.05
CA GLY A 278 -9.40 -11.58 -3.12
C GLY A 278 -9.76 -11.81 -1.66
N ALA A 279 -11.02 -12.10 -1.30
CA ALA A 279 -11.44 -12.33 0.09
C ALA A 279 -10.67 -13.48 0.77
N ARG A 280 -10.22 -14.48 -0.01
CA ARG A 280 -9.39 -15.59 0.48
C ARG A 280 -7.89 -15.42 0.19
N ASN A 281 -7.56 -14.71 -0.88
CA ASN A 281 -6.20 -14.61 -1.42
C ASN A 281 -5.94 -13.16 -1.84
N ASP A 282 -5.08 -12.45 -1.11
CA ASP A 282 -4.76 -11.04 -1.38
C ASP A 282 -3.48 -10.94 -2.24
N ILE A 283 -3.66 -10.89 -3.55
CA ILE A 283 -2.57 -10.73 -4.53
C ILE A 283 -2.22 -9.27 -4.81
N SER A 284 -2.85 -8.30 -4.12
CA SER A 284 -2.64 -6.87 -4.42
C SER A 284 -1.17 -6.47 -4.31
N TYR A 285 -0.48 -7.07 -3.34
CA TYR A 285 0.95 -6.83 -3.12
C TYR A 285 1.80 -7.38 -4.27
N GLY A 286 1.53 -8.60 -4.73
CA GLY A 286 2.19 -9.15 -5.92
C GLY A 286 1.93 -8.31 -7.17
N VAL A 287 0.69 -7.85 -7.38
CA VAL A 287 0.38 -6.98 -8.53
C VAL A 287 1.17 -5.67 -8.47
N TYR A 288 1.26 -5.05 -7.29
CA TYR A 288 2.06 -3.85 -7.07
C TYR A 288 3.56 -4.06 -7.32
N LEU A 289 4.12 -5.16 -6.80
CA LEU A 289 5.56 -5.44 -6.85
C LEU A 289 6.06 -5.78 -8.26
N PHE A 290 5.37 -6.69 -8.96
CA PHE A 290 5.88 -7.30 -10.19
C PHE A 290 5.55 -6.48 -11.45
N ALA A 291 4.65 -5.50 -11.37
CA ALA A 291 4.22 -4.73 -12.53
C ALA A 291 5.37 -3.99 -13.24
N PHE A 292 6.17 -3.19 -12.51
CA PHE A 292 7.14 -2.31 -13.14
C PHE A 292 8.27 -3.05 -13.88
N PRO A 293 8.88 -4.12 -13.33
CA PRO A 293 9.87 -4.90 -14.08
C PRO A 293 9.28 -5.55 -15.34
N LEU A 294 8.03 -6.03 -15.29
CA LEU A 294 7.35 -6.58 -16.46
C LEU A 294 7.08 -5.48 -17.50
N GLN A 295 6.66 -4.30 -17.08
CA GLN A 295 6.49 -3.13 -17.94
C GLN A 295 7.80 -2.72 -18.60
N GLN A 296 8.91 -2.69 -17.87
CA GLN A 296 10.23 -2.39 -18.42
C GLN A 296 10.65 -3.44 -19.46
N LEU A 297 10.45 -4.72 -19.18
CA LEU A 297 10.76 -5.77 -20.15
C LEU A 297 9.91 -5.65 -21.42
N MET A 298 8.62 -5.36 -21.29
CA MET A 298 7.75 -5.11 -22.44
C MET A 298 8.13 -3.83 -23.20
N ALA A 299 8.59 -2.79 -22.50
CA ALA A 299 9.11 -1.57 -23.13
C ALA A 299 10.40 -1.86 -23.91
N VAL A 300 11.31 -2.68 -23.37
CA VAL A 300 12.49 -3.17 -24.11
C VAL A 300 12.06 -3.93 -25.37
N GLY A 301 10.99 -4.73 -25.28
CA GLY A 301 10.38 -5.43 -26.42
C GLY A 301 9.54 -4.55 -27.35
N ARG A 302 9.51 -3.22 -27.14
CA ARG A 302 8.77 -2.23 -27.95
C ARG A 302 7.26 -2.46 -28.03
N VAL A 303 6.69 -3.10 -27.00
CA VAL A 303 5.24 -3.32 -26.90
C VAL A 303 4.46 -2.01 -26.85
N PRO A 304 4.86 -0.97 -26.08
CA PRO A 304 4.12 0.30 -26.04
C PRO A 304 3.96 0.94 -27.42
N GLU A 305 5.01 0.93 -28.24
CA GLU A 305 4.97 1.50 -29.60
C GLU A 305 4.10 0.67 -30.54
N ALA A 306 4.01 -0.64 -30.33
CA ALA A 306 3.24 -1.54 -31.19
C ALA A 306 1.71 -1.47 -30.93
N VAL A 307 1.30 -1.26 -29.68
CA VAL A 307 -0.13 -1.37 -29.27
C VAL A 307 -0.74 -0.05 -28.82
N GLY A 308 0.08 0.98 -28.59
CA GLY A 308 -0.35 2.24 -27.99
C GLY A 308 -0.49 2.16 -26.46
N LEU A 309 -0.56 3.33 -25.81
CA LEU A 309 -0.47 3.45 -24.36
C LEU A 309 -1.65 2.81 -23.61
N GLU A 310 -2.85 2.92 -24.15
CA GLU A 310 -4.08 2.39 -23.54
C GLU A 310 -4.03 0.86 -23.46
N TRP A 311 -3.72 0.21 -24.58
CA TRP A 311 -3.56 -1.24 -24.63
C TRP A 311 -2.33 -1.71 -23.87
N PHE A 312 -1.26 -0.91 -23.82
CA PHE A 312 -0.09 -1.23 -23.01
C PHE A 312 -0.44 -1.33 -21.52
N ALA A 313 -1.30 -0.44 -21.01
CA ALA A 313 -1.79 -0.51 -19.63
C ALA A 313 -2.64 -1.77 -19.38
N VAL A 314 -3.54 -2.10 -20.29
CA VAL A 314 -4.37 -3.32 -20.21
C VAL A 314 -3.51 -4.59 -20.21
N ILE A 315 -2.55 -4.67 -21.13
CA ILE A 315 -1.61 -5.80 -21.24
C ILE A 315 -0.73 -5.87 -19.98
N SER A 316 -0.30 -4.73 -19.43
CA SER A 316 0.47 -4.69 -18.18
C SER A 316 -0.28 -5.33 -17.03
N VAL A 317 -1.56 -5.02 -16.86
CA VAL A 317 -2.39 -5.68 -15.84
C VAL A 317 -2.56 -7.17 -16.17
N ALA A 318 -2.87 -7.50 -17.42
CA ALA A 318 -3.11 -8.88 -17.85
C ALA A 318 -1.91 -9.81 -17.67
N VAL A 319 -0.68 -9.31 -17.89
CA VAL A 319 0.57 -10.06 -17.70
C VAL A 319 0.97 -10.10 -16.22
N THR A 320 0.75 -9.01 -15.48
CA THR A 320 1.15 -8.93 -14.07
C THR A 320 0.31 -9.83 -13.17
N VAL A 321 -1.00 -9.93 -13.40
CA VAL A 321 -1.90 -10.71 -12.53
C VAL A 321 -1.51 -12.20 -12.43
N PRO A 322 -1.23 -12.92 -13.53
CA PRO A 322 -0.74 -14.30 -13.47
C PRO A 322 0.58 -14.44 -12.70
N VAL A 323 1.54 -13.54 -12.91
CA VAL A 323 2.83 -13.56 -12.20
C VAL A 323 2.65 -13.32 -10.70
N ALA A 324 1.81 -12.33 -10.33
CA ALA A 324 1.44 -12.06 -8.95
C ALA A 324 0.73 -13.27 -8.31
N TRP A 325 -0.14 -13.94 -9.05
CA TRP A 325 -0.81 -15.15 -8.59
C TRP A 325 0.15 -16.33 -8.38
N ALA A 326 1.10 -16.52 -9.30
CA ALA A 326 2.16 -17.53 -9.15
C ALA A 326 3.02 -17.25 -7.91
N SER A 327 3.46 -16.00 -7.73
CA SER A 327 4.19 -15.56 -6.52
C SER A 327 3.38 -15.81 -5.25
N TRP A 328 2.08 -15.54 -5.27
CA TRP A 328 1.20 -15.82 -4.14
C TRP A 328 1.18 -17.31 -3.78
N LEU A 329 1.01 -18.19 -4.77
CA LEU A 329 0.90 -19.62 -4.53
C LEU A 329 2.21 -20.25 -4.07
N ILE A 330 3.33 -19.83 -4.65
CA ILE A 330 4.66 -20.43 -4.45
C ILE A 330 5.37 -19.83 -3.25
N VAL A 331 5.19 -18.53 -2.98
CA VAL A 331 5.97 -17.78 -2.00
C VAL A 331 5.09 -17.25 -0.87
N GLU A 332 4.16 -16.34 -1.14
CA GLU A 332 3.46 -15.59 -0.08
C GLU A 332 2.59 -16.50 0.79
N ARG A 333 1.76 -17.35 0.16
CA ARG A 333 0.83 -18.23 0.87
C ARG A 333 1.57 -19.24 1.75
N PRO A 334 2.64 -19.93 1.29
CA PRO A 334 3.48 -20.75 2.16
C PRO A 334 4.12 -19.97 3.30
N SER A 335 4.74 -18.81 3.02
CA SER A 335 5.40 -18.00 4.05
C SER A 335 4.44 -17.57 5.16
N MET A 336 3.21 -17.18 4.81
CA MET A 336 2.20 -16.81 5.81
C MET A 336 1.74 -17.96 6.72
N ARG A 337 2.02 -19.23 6.37
CA ARG A 337 1.79 -20.39 7.27
C ARG A 337 2.80 -20.42 8.41
N LEU A 338 4.00 -19.85 8.21
CA LEU A 338 5.06 -19.73 9.21
C LEU A 338 4.70 -18.78 10.36
N ARG A 339 3.56 -18.08 10.29
CA ARG A 339 3.01 -17.31 11.42
C ARG A 339 2.78 -18.17 12.67
N ARG A 340 2.67 -19.49 12.51
CA ARG A 340 2.49 -20.45 13.61
C ARG A 340 3.77 -20.62 14.46
N LEU A 341 4.94 -20.33 13.89
CA LEU A 341 6.24 -20.44 14.59
C LEU A 341 6.39 -19.40 15.71
N VAL A 342 5.66 -18.28 15.61
CA VAL A 342 5.59 -17.26 16.67
C VAL A 342 4.12 -17.06 17.03
N PRO A 343 3.61 -17.84 18.02
CA PRO A 343 2.23 -17.76 18.48
C PRO A 343 1.84 -16.34 18.90
N ALA A 344 0.54 -16.04 18.82
CA ALA A 344 0.02 -14.73 19.23
C ALA A 344 0.02 -14.53 20.77
N SER A 345 0.44 -15.52 21.55
CA SER A 345 0.35 -15.56 23.01
C SER A 345 1.43 -14.72 23.70
N GLY A 346 0.98 -13.86 24.63
CA GLY A 346 1.71 -12.85 25.40
C GLY A 346 0.76 -11.65 25.59
N PRO A 347 0.65 -11.04 26.79
CA PRO A 347 -0.55 -10.26 27.15
C PRO A 347 -0.77 -9.08 26.20
N PRO A 348 -1.95 -8.95 25.56
CA PRO A 348 -2.45 -7.67 25.07
C PRO A 348 -3.37 -7.05 26.14
N SER A 349 -2.96 -5.95 26.78
CA SER A 349 -3.79 -4.79 27.24
C SER A 349 -3.01 -3.83 28.16
N PRO A 350 -3.29 -2.51 28.21
CA PRO A 350 -4.40 -1.82 27.55
C PRO A 350 -3.99 -0.72 26.55
N VAL A 351 -4.68 -0.69 25.40
CA VAL A 351 -5.32 0.56 24.96
C VAL A 351 -6.41 0.83 26.01
N GLY A 352 -6.38 1.99 26.66
CA GLY A 352 -7.22 2.34 27.80
C GLY A 352 -8.72 2.05 27.62
N PRO A 353 -9.47 1.92 28.73
CA PRO A 353 -10.87 1.51 28.70
C PRO A 353 -11.65 2.37 27.72
N VAL A 354 -12.37 1.70 26.81
CA VAL A 354 -13.51 2.28 26.13
C VAL A 354 -14.41 2.77 27.26
N GLU A 355 -14.53 4.09 27.43
CA GLU A 355 -15.58 4.67 28.27
C GLU A 355 -16.89 4.03 27.80
N ALA A 356 -17.40 3.10 28.60
CA ALA A 356 -18.75 2.64 28.49
C ALA A 356 -19.60 3.91 28.64
N VAL A 357 -20.21 4.33 27.53
CA VAL A 357 -21.28 5.32 27.59
C VAL A 357 -22.35 4.67 28.46
N ALA A 358 -22.45 5.13 29.70
CA ALA A 358 -23.52 4.73 30.59
C ALA A 358 -24.84 5.01 29.87
N PRO A 359 -25.83 4.10 29.94
CA PRO A 359 -27.16 4.40 29.43
C PRO A 359 -27.65 5.64 30.18
N ALA A 360 -28.11 6.65 29.43
CA ALA A 360 -28.78 7.81 29.99
C ALA A 360 -29.93 7.30 30.87
N GLN A 361 -29.92 7.73 32.14
CA GLN A 361 -31.05 7.54 33.06
C GLN A 361 -32.18 8.48 32.69
#